data_AF-A0A950MQR7-F1
#
_entry.id   AF-A0A950MQR7-F1
#
_cell.length_a   1.000
_cell.length_b   1.000
_cell.length_c   1.000
_cell.angle_alpha   90.00
_cell.angle_beta   90.00
_cell.angle_gamma   90.00
#
_symmetry.space_group_name_H-M   'P 1'
#
loop_
_entity.id
_entity.type
_entity.pdbx_description
1 polymer ?
#
loop_
_entity_poly.entity_id
_entity_poly.type
_entity_poly.pdbx_seq_one_letter_code
_entity_poly.pdbx_strand_id
1 'polypeptide(L)'
;MQTAVHQVTRSIAYEEFLAVQELRALVAYTMAHQSDFKASQVHDPDHVRDSYRRSRVLMDTDSFHELFRARIAFYLNRILRSLQRPYFDMTRMESQITASNDGDYFRPHNDNTHANWPSREITFVYFFHREPRPFSGGELLLYDFNRDGATDLGPARKRITPRQNSIIFFQSSTLHEILPVHCPTGRFEDSRFTLNGWLHC
;
A
#
# COMPACT_ATOMS: atom_id res chain seq x y z
N MET A 1 26.14 -8.70 24.99
CA MET A 1 25.55 -9.27 23.76
C MET A 1 24.10 -8.81 23.71
N GLN A 2 23.79 -7.79 22.90
CA GLN A 2 22.40 -7.42 22.63
C GLN A 2 21.81 -8.51 21.73
N THR A 3 20.76 -9.17 22.19
CA THR A 3 19.97 -10.09 21.39
C THR A 3 19.41 -9.33 20.19
N ALA A 4 19.68 -9.81 18.97
CA ALA A 4 19.03 -9.31 17.77
C ALA A 4 17.52 -9.42 17.95
N VAL A 5 16.82 -8.28 17.89
CA VAL A 5 15.35 -8.26 17.98
C VAL A 5 14.82 -8.62 16.60
N HIS A 6 14.50 -9.88 16.40
CA HIS A 6 13.85 -10.35 15.19
C HIS A 6 12.34 -10.08 15.29
N GLN A 7 11.88 -8.98 14.70
CA GLN A 7 10.44 -8.69 14.67
C GLN A 7 9.80 -9.42 13.49
N VAL A 8 8.94 -10.40 13.82
CA VAL A 8 8.20 -11.17 12.83
C VAL A 8 7.12 -10.29 12.20
N THR A 9 7.18 -10.14 10.88
CA THR A 9 6.21 -9.37 10.12
C THR A 9 4.86 -10.08 10.06
N ARG A 10 3.82 -9.34 10.45
CA ARG A 10 2.42 -9.78 10.44
C ARG A 10 1.62 -8.95 9.45
N SER A 11 0.69 -9.62 8.78
CA SER A 11 -0.28 -8.97 7.93
C SER A 11 -1.58 -9.76 7.90
N ILE A 12 -2.69 -9.06 7.67
CA ILE A 12 -4.03 -9.62 7.51
C ILE A 12 -4.63 -9.09 6.22
N ALA A 13 -5.27 -9.97 5.44
CA ALA A 13 -5.93 -9.59 4.20
C ALA A 13 -7.42 -9.96 4.26
N TYR A 14 -8.23 -9.14 3.58
CA TYR A 14 -9.65 -9.38 3.36
C TYR A 14 -9.94 -9.32 1.88
N GLU A 15 -10.80 -10.21 1.43
CA GLU A 15 -11.28 -10.29 0.07
C GLU A 15 -12.69 -9.72 0.00
N GLU A 16 -13.12 -9.31 -1.18
CA GLU A 16 -14.45 -8.74 -1.40
C GLU A 16 -14.74 -7.55 -0.47
N PHE A 17 -13.73 -6.69 -0.27
CA PHE A 17 -13.78 -5.64 0.74
C PHE A 17 -14.79 -4.53 0.43
N LEU A 18 -14.97 -4.22 -0.86
CA LEU A 18 -16.02 -3.33 -1.35
C LEU A 18 -17.20 -4.12 -1.91
N ALA A 19 -18.41 -3.59 -1.70
CA ALA A 19 -19.57 -4.04 -2.46
C ALA A 19 -19.35 -3.76 -3.96
N VAL A 20 -19.98 -4.55 -4.83
CA VAL A 20 -19.79 -4.44 -6.29
C VAL A 20 -20.11 -3.04 -6.82
N GLN A 21 -21.12 -2.35 -6.25
CA GLN A 21 -21.47 -0.97 -6.62
C GLN A 21 -20.36 0.02 -6.23
N GLU A 22 -19.77 -0.15 -5.05
CA GLU A 22 -18.70 0.71 -4.54
C GLU A 22 -17.41 0.52 -5.34
N LEU A 23 -17.05 -0.72 -5.66
CA LEU A 23 -15.91 -1.01 -6.54
C LEU A 23 -16.09 -0.38 -7.92
N ARG A 24 -17.28 -0.50 -8.53
CA ARG A 24 -17.58 0.15 -9.81
C ARG A 24 -17.49 1.67 -9.71
N ALA A 25 -17.98 2.25 -8.62
CA ALA A 25 -17.87 3.69 -8.38
C ALA A 25 -16.40 4.13 -8.23
N LEU A 26 -15.58 3.36 -7.50
CA LEU A 26 -14.15 3.67 -7.34
C LEU A 26 -13.40 3.60 -8.67
N VAL A 27 -13.69 2.59 -9.49
CA VAL A 27 -13.11 2.49 -10.85
C VAL A 27 -13.53 3.69 -11.69
N ALA A 28 -14.82 4.03 -11.74
CA ALA A 28 -15.31 5.17 -12.51
C ALA A 28 -14.69 6.50 -12.04
N TYR A 29 -14.60 6.72 -10.73
CA TYR A 29 -13.94 7.87 -10.13
C TYR A 29 -12.46 7.94 -10.55
N THR A 30 -11.74 6.83 -10.46
CA THR A 30 -10.32 6.76 -10.85
C THR A 30 -10.11 7.11 -12.31
N MET A 31 -11.00 6.66 -13.20
CA MET A 31 -10.93 6.98 -14.63
C MET A 31 -11.24 8.46 -14.90
N ALA A 32 -12.25 9.01 -14.24
CA ALA A 32 -12.66 10.40 -14.42
C ALA A 32 -11.55 11.39 -13.99
N HIS A 33 -10.71 11.00 -13.04
CA HIS A 33 -9.61 11.83 -12.50
C HIS A 33 -8.24 11.51 -13.11
N GLN A 34 -8.17 10.80 -14.24
CA GLN A 34 -6.90 10.40 -14.86
C GLN A 34 -5.93 11.57 -15.07
N SER A 35 -6.42 12.76 -15.45
CA SER A 35 -5.59 13.97 -15.66
C SER A 35 -4.98 14.54 -14.38
N ASP A 36 -5.55 14.18 -13.23
CA ASP A 36 -5.20 14.74 -11.94
C ASP A 36 -4.08 13.95 -11.25
N PHE A 37 -3.84 12.71 -11.72
CA PHE A 37 -2.72 11.88 -11.30
C PHE A 37 -1.37 12.56 -11.57
N LYS A 38 -0.53 12.66 -10.54
CA LYS A 38 0.82 13.24 -10.62
C LYS A 38 1.88 12.17 -10.36
N ALA A 39 3.07 12.34 -10.93
CA ALA A 39 4.19 11.43 -10.63
C ALA A 39 4.45 11.40 -9.12
N SER A 40 4.54 10.19 -8.55
CA SER A 40 4.85 10.02 -7.14
C SER A 40 6.24 10.52 -6.82
N GLN A 41 6.42 11.15 -5.67
CA GLN A 41 7.73 11.54 -5.16
C GLN A 41 8.11 10.66 -3.98
N VAL A 42 9.41 10.43 -3.82
CA VAL A 42 10.02 9.95 -2.58
C VAL A 42 10.55 11.19 -1.87
N HIS A 43 10.23 11.35 -0.58
CA HIS A 43 10.79 12.45 0.22
C HIS A 43 12.18 12.07 0.76
N ASP A 44 13.09 11.69 -0.13
CA ASP A 44 14.49 11.40 0.24
C ASP A 44 15.39 12.38 -0.54
N PRO A 45 16.13 13.29 0.15
CA PRO A 45 17.02 14.26 -0.50
C PRO A 45 18.14 13.62 -1.34
N ASP A 46 18.52 12.37 -1.03
CA ASP A 46 19.71 11.72 -1.58
C ASP A 46 19.42 10.80 -2.78
N HIS A 47 18.14 10.53 -3.09
CA HIS A 47 17.75 9.62 -4.16
C HIS A 47 17.11 10.35 -5.36
N VAL A 48 17.67 10.15 -6.55
CA VAL A 48 17.10 10.64 -7.81
C VAL A 48 15.70 10.02 -8.02
N ARG A 49 14.70 10.86 -8.28
CA ARG A 49 13.24 10.53 -8.33
C ARG A 49 12.89 9.17 -8.98
N ASP A 50 13.53 8.81 -10.09
CA ASP A 50 13.17 7.62 -10.89
C ASP A 50 13.92 6.33 -10.51
N SER A 51 14.87 6.35 -9.58
CA SER A 51 15.64 5.16 -9.19
C SER A 51 15.00 4.35 -8.06
N TYR A 52 14.09 4.96 -7.30
CA TYR A 52 13.55 4.36 -6.07
C TYR A 52 12.04 4.07 -6.11
N ARG A 53 11.25 4.93 -6.77
CA ARG A 53 9.82 4.72 -6.96
C ARG A 53 9.37 5.25 -8.32
N ARG A 54 8.56 4.46 -9.03
CA ARG A 54 7.86 4.92 -10.22
C ARG A 54 6.39 4.56 -10.12
N SER A 55 5.54 5.58 -10.08
CA SER A 55 4.08 5.46 -10.09
C SER A 55 3.45 6.84 -10.29
N ARG A 56 2.13 6.88 -10.48
CA ARG A 56 1.35 8.12 -10.39
C ARG A 56 0.37 8.04 -9.23
N VAL A 57 0.09 9.17 -8.58
CA VAL A 57 -0.78 9.25 -7.41
C VAL A 57 -1.85 10.32 -7.56
N LEU A 58 -3.03 10.02 -7.02
CA LEU A 58 -4.12 10.96 -6.79
C LEU A 58 -4.34 11.04 -5.27
N MET A 59 -4.09 12.23 -4.71
CA MET A 59 -4.17 12.46 -3.26
C MET A 59 -5.60 12.75 -2.79
N ASP A 60 -6.39 13.41 -3.64
CA ASP A 60 -7.81 13.59 -3.36
C ASP A 60 -8.55 12.28 -3.66
N THR A 61 -9.04 11.64 -2.61
CA THR A 61 -9.81 10.40 -2.71
C THR A 61 -11.28 10.61 -2.37
N ASP A 62 -11.69 11.86 -2.12
CA ASP A 62 -13.05 12.31 -1.90
C ASP A 62 -13.86 11.36 -0.99
N SER A 63 -15.11 11.04 -1.35
CA SER A 63 -15.99 10.12 -0.63
C SER A 63 -15.41 8.73 -0.38
N PHE A 64 -14.42 8.26 -1.16
CA PHE A 64 -13.77 6.98 -0.89
C PHE A 64 -12.87 7.04 0.35
N HIS A 65 -12.34 8.22 0.70
CA HIS A 65 -11.66 8.41 1.98
C HIS A 65 -12.59 8.01 3.14
N GLU A 66 -13.77 8.61 3.21
CA GLU A 66 -14.72 8.35 4.29
C GLU A 66 -15.29 6.93 4.25
N LEU A 67 -15.54 6.39 3.06
CA LEU A 67 -15.99 5.00 2.90
C LEU A 67 -14.99 4.01 3.52
N PHE A 68 -13.70 4.14 3.17
CA PHE A 68 -12.65 3.28 3.70
C PHE A 68 -12.45 3.54 5.20
N ARG A 69 -12.44 4.80 5.61
CA ARG A 69 -12.28 5.18 7.03
C ARG A 69 -13.34 4.55 7.91
N ALA A 70 -14.62 4.70 7.54
CA ALA A 70 -15.74 4.15 8.30
C ALA A 70 -15.68 2.61 8.38
N ARG A 71 -15.37 1.94 7.27
CA ARG A 71 -15.28 0.48 7.22
C ARG A 71 -14.08 -0.06 8.00
N ILE A 72 -12.92 0.57 7.87
CA ILE A 72 -11.71 0.20 8.63
C ILE A 72 -11.95 0.43 10.12
N ALA A 73 -12.53 1.56 10.52
CA ALA A 73 -12.89 1.84 11.91
C ALA A 73 -13.78 0.73 12.50
N PHE A 74 -14.79 0.29 11.75
CA PHE A 74 -15.68 -0.80 12.17
C PHE A 74 -14.92 -2.12 12.44
N TYR A 75 -13.89 -2.43 11.66
CA TYR A 75 -13.09 -3.65 11.81
C TYR A 75 -11.78 -3.46 12.61
N LEU A 76 -11.51 -2.26 13.14
CA LEU A 76 -10.19 -1.89 13.67
C LEU A 76 -9.68 -2.85 14.74
N ASN A 77 -10.49 -3.16 15.75
CA ASN A 77 -10.10 -4.09 16.82
C ASN A 77 -9.75 -5.49 16.28
N ARG A 78 -10.48 -5.98 15.25
CA ARG A 78 -10.17 -7.27 14.62
C ARG A 78 -8.84 -7.21 13.86
N ILE A 79 -8.62 -6.13 13.11
CA ILE A 79 -7.38 -5.90 12.37
C ILE A 79 -6.19 -5.89 13.34
N LEU A 80 -6.26 -5.10 14.41
CA LEU A 80 -5.18 -4.96 15.39
C LEU A 80 -4.89 -6.28 16.11
N ARG A 81 -5.91 -7.05 16.48
CA ARG A 81 -5.72 -8.39 17.07
C ARG A 81 -5.02 -9.35 16.11
N SER A 82 -5.40 -9.37 14.83
CA SER A 82 -4.72 -10.21 13.82
C SER A 82 -3.26 -9.80 13.61
N LEU A 83 -2.96 -8.52 13.75
CA LEU A 83 -1.61 -7.97 13.70
C LEU A 83 -0.84 -8.08 15.03
N GLN A 84 -1.48 -8.57 16.09
CA GLN A 84 -0.94 -8.60 17.46
C GLN A 84 -0.47 -7.22 17.94
N ARG A 85 -1.29 -6.20 17.69
CA ARG A 85 -1.07 -4.83 18.12
C ARG A 85 -1.99 -4.48 19.28
N PRO A 86 -1.51 -3.66 20.24
CA PRO A 86 -2.38 -3.00 21.19
C PRO A 86 -3.48 -2.23 20.45
N TYR A 87 -4.65 -2.13 21.08
CA TYR A 87 -5.69 -1.25 20.59
C TYR A 87 -5.21 0.21 20.65
N PHE A 88 -5.55 0.99 19.62
CA PHE A 88 -5.43 2.44 19.63
C PHE A 88 -6.67 3.04 18.95
N ASP A 89 -7.01 4.27 19.32
CA ASP A 89 -8.06 5.01 18.64
C ASP A 89 -7.51 5.61 17.35
N MET A 90 -8.18 5.33 16.23
CA MET A 90 -7.79 5.87 14.93
C MET A 90 -8.10 7.37 14.86
N THR A 91 -7.12 8.21 15.19
CA THR A 91 -7.27 9.68 15.25
C THR A 91 -7.30 10.31 13.86
N ARG A 92 -6.58 9.70 12.91
CA ARG A 92 -6.48 10.17 11.53
C ARG A 92 -6.26 9.00 10.58
N MET A 93 -6.77 9.17 9.36
CA MET A 93 -6.43 8.31 8.23
C MET A 93 -5.86 9.19 7.12
N GLU A 94 -4.84 8.69 6.45
CA GLU A 94 -4.37 9.22 5.17
C GLU A 94 -4.76 8.20 4.08
N SER A 95 -5.11 8.67 2.88
CA SER A 95 -5.33 7.79 1.73
C SER A 95 -4.96 8.45 0.43
N GLN A 96 -4.56 7.62 -0.53
CA GLN A 96 -4.28 8.01 -1.90
C GLN A 96 -4.62 6.87 -2.85
N ILE A 97 -4.93 7.19 -4.10
CA ILE A 97 -4.96 6.21 -5.18
C ILE A 97 -3.62 6.24 -5.89
N THR A 98 -3.01 5.07 -6.09
CA THR A 98 -1.76 4.91 -6.83
C THR A 98 -2.02 4.10 -8.10
N ALA A 99 -1.58 4.61 -9.24
CA ALA A 99 -1.55 3.92 -10.52
C ALA A 99 -0.12 3.50 -10.84
N SER A 100 0.13 2.20 -10.86
CA SER A 100 1.39 1.60 -11.32
C SER A 100 1.16 0.97 -12.71
N ASN A 101 1.90 1.42 -13.71
CA ASN A 101 1.81 0.96 -15.10
C ASN A 101 3.09 0.19 -15.51
N ASP A 102 3.32 -0.02 -16.80
CA ASP A 102 4.44 -0.85 -17.27
C ASP A 102 5.79 -0.40 -16.71
N GLY A 103 6.53 -1.36 -16.16
CA GLY A 103 7.80 -1.23 -15.46
C GLY A 103 7.78 -0.42 -14.16
N ASP A 104 6.62 0.04 -13.68
CA ASP A 104 6.52 0.78 -12.40
C ASP A 104 6.84 -0.14 -11.21
N TYR A 105 7.50 0.42 -10.19
CA TYR A 105 7.98 -0.30 -9.01
C TYR A 105 8.10 0.62 -7.78
N PHE A 106 8.33 0.04 -6.61
CA PHE A 106 8.77 0.77 -5.42
C PHE A 106 9.76 -0.08 -4.64
N ARG A 107 11.00 0.38 -4.53
CA ARG A 107 12.10 -0.31 -3.84
C ARG A 107 11.79 -0.54 -2.36
N PRO A 108 12.54 -1.43 -1.67
CA PRO A 108 12.34 -1.73 -0.26
C PRO A 108 12.36 -0.49 0.62
N HIS A 109 11.25 -0.20 1.29
CA HIS A 109 11.05 0.95 2.18
C HIS A 109 10.14 0.56 3.36
N ASN A 110 10.06 1.43 4.37
CA ASN A 110 8.97 1.41 5.33
C ASN A 110 8.29 2.78 5.35
N ASP A 111 7.09 2.85 5.89
CA ASP A 111 6.25 4.06 5.81
C ASP A 111 6.50 5.05 6.96
N ASN A 112 7.44 4.73 7.86
CA ASN A 112 7.80 5.51 9.06
C ASN A 112 9.07 6.34 8.87
N THR A 113 9.70 6.35 7.69
CA THR A 113 11.04 6.90 7.47
C THR A 113 11.14 8.44 7.51
N HIS A 114 10.04 9.17 7.68
CA HIS A 114 10.09 10.62 7.86
C HIS A 114 9.96 10.99 9.34
N ALA A 115 10.97 11.71 9.86
CA ALA A 115 11.02 12.21 11.24
C ALA A 115 9.78 13.03 11.66
N ASN A 116 8.99 13.53 10.69
CA ASN A 116 7.77 14.29 10.92
C ASN A 116 6.49 13.43 11.00
N TRP A 117 6.55 12.14 10.69
CA TRP A 117 5.39 11.22 10.69
C TRP A 117 5.52 10.02 11.65
N PRO A 118 5.90 10.24 12.94
CA PRO A 118 6.05 9.15 13.90
C PRO A 118 4.73 8.45 14.29
N SER A 119 3.58 8.87 13.74
CA SER A 119 2.25 8.38 14.13
C SER A 119 1.63 7.36 13.16
N ARG A 120 2.29 6.96 12.06
CA ARG A 120 1.76 5.89 11.21
C ARG A 120 1.95 4.54 11.91
N GLU A 121 0.85 3.93 12.34
CA GLU A 121 0.85 2.64 13.02
C GLU A 121 0.61 1.49 12.04
N ILE A 122 -0.42 1.62 11.19
CA ILE A 122 -0.87 0.59 10.27
C ILE A 122 -0.94 1.14 8.85
N THR A 123 -0.33 0.41 7.91
CA THR A 123 -0.47 0.62 6.47
C THR A 123 -1.55 -0.31 5.95
N PHE A 124 -2.38 0.20 5.05
CA PHE A 124 -3.27 -0.64 4.23
C PHE A 124 -3.05 -0.42 2.74
N VAL A 125 -3.25 -1.49 1.96
CA VAL A 125 -3.20 -1.46 0.50
C VAL A 125 -4.42 -2.22 -0.02
N TYR A 126 -5.36 -1.50 -0.63
CA TYR A 126 -6.50 -2.07 -1.32
C TYR A 126 -6.22 -2.15 -2.82
N PHE A 127 -6.33 -3.33 -3.41
CA PHE A 127 -6.05 -3.60 -4.82
C PHE A 127 -7.33 -3.55 -5.64
N PHE A 128 -7.28 -2.82 -6.75
CA PHE A 128 -8.33 -2.86 -7.76
C PHE A 128 -7.77 -2.69 -9.17
N HIS A 129 -8.53 -3.12 -10.17
CA HIS A 129 -8.15 -3.01 -11.58
C HIS A 129 -9.34 -3.26 -12.50
N ARG A 130 -9.16 -3.03 -13.80
CA ARG A 130 -10.10 -3.48 -14.83
C ARG A 130 -10.04 -5.00 -14.96
N GLU A 131 -11.19 -5.65 -15.18
CA GLU A 131 -11.26 -7.09 -15.44
C GLU A 131 -11.51 -7.36 -16.94
N PRO A 132 -10.88 -8.40 -17.54
CA PRO A 132 -9.86 -9.25 -16.93
C PRO A 132 -8.56 -8.48 -16.62
N ARG A 133 -7.83 -8.89 -15.58
CA ARG A 133 -6.57 -8.24 -15.16
C ARG A 133 -5.61 -8.01 -16.35
N PRO A 134 -5.30 -6.75 -16.73
CA PRO A 134 -4.54 -6.42 -17.94
C PRO A 134 -3.03 -6.30 -17.72
N PHE A 135 -2.53 -6.71 -16.55
CA PHE A 135 -1.13 -6.67 -16.17
C PHE A 135 -0.69 -7.96 -15.45
N SER A 136 0.62 -8.17 -15.36
CA SER A 136 1.26 -9.16 -14.49
C SER A 136 2.32 -8.48 -13.61
N GLY A 137 2.91 -9.23 -12.67
CA GLY A 137 3.84 -8.67 -11.68
C GLY A 137 3.15 -7.73 -10.69
N GLY A 138 3.90 -6.77 -10.15
CA GLY A 138 3.37 -5.80 -9.19
C GLY A 138 3.11 -6.36 -7.79
N GLU A 139 3.63 -7.53 -7.45
CA GLU A 139 3.41 -8.10 -6.13
C GLU A 139 3.99 -7.20 -5.03
N LEU A 140 3.27 -7.11 -3.92
CA LEU A 140 3.74 -6.50 -2.69
C LEU A 140 4.52 -7.55 -1.90
N LEU A 141 5.79 -7.31 -1.63
CA LEU A 141 6.61 -8.15 -0.78
C LEU A 141 6.72 -7.52 0.61
N LEU A 142 6.54 -8.32 1.65
CA LEU A 142 6.76 -7.92 3.04
C LEU A 142 7.94 -8.71 3.60
N TYR A 143 8.89 -8.03 4.24
CA TYR A 143 10.07 -8.64 4.84
C TYR A 143 9.95 -8.64 6.36
N ASP A 144 10.63 -9.59 7.02
CA ASP A 144 10.89 -9.45 8.44
C ASP A 144 11.89 -8.31 8.66
N PHE A 145 11.73 -7.57 9.75
CA PHE A 145 12.62 -6.45 10.06
C PHE A 145 13.88 -6.99 10.74
N ASN A 146 15.04 -6.80 10.10
CA ASN A 146 16.34 -7.12 10.69
C ASN A 146 17.08 -5.83 11.05
N ARG A 147 17.38 -5.61 12.34
CA ARG A 147 18.09 -4.41 12.82
C ARG A 147 19.59 -4.42 12.53
N ASP A 148 20.14 -5.54 12.07
CA ASP A 148 21.59 -5.77 12.08
C ASP A 148 22.37 -5.05 10.95
N GLY A 149 21.78 -4.04 10.29
CA GLY A 149 22.47 -3.28 9.23
C GLY A 149 22.92 -4.13 8.04
N ALA A 150 22.40 -5.37 7.93
CA ALA A 150 22.66 -6.25 6.82
C ALA A 150 22.03 -5.66 5.55
N THR A 151 22.85 -5.49 4.52
CA THR A 151 22.42 -5.03 3.19
C THR A 151 21.64 -6.09 2.41
N ASP A 152 21.59 -7.33 2.92
CA ASP A 152 20.80 -8.42 2.38
C ASP A 152 19.47 -8.54 3.14
N LEU A 153 18.38 -8.23 2.44
CA LEU A 153 17.02 -8.27 2.99
C LEU A 153 16.52 -9.70 3.26
N GLY A 154 17.26 -10.72 2.82
CA GLY A 154 16.82 -12.10 2.86
C GLY A 154 15.56 -12.33 2.00
N PRO A 155 14.98 -13.55 2.05
CA PRO A 155 13.75 -13.83 1.34
C PRO A 155 12.57 -13.06 1.94
N ALA A 156 11.67 -12.57 1.08
CA ALA A 156 10.43 -11.96 1.53
C ALA A 156 9.61 -12.93 2.37
N ARG A 157 9.13 -12.44 3.52
CA ARG A 157 8.29 -13.21 4.45
C ARG A 157 6.93 -13.52 3.84
N LYS A 158 6.36 -12.59 3.08
CA LYS A 158 5.12 -12.75 2.32
C LYS A 158 5.24 -12.11 0.96
N ARG A 159 4.68 -12.79 -0.05
CA ARG A 159 4.44 -12.25 -1.40
C ARG A 159 2.93 -12.14 -1.61
N ILE A 160 2.44 -10.94 -1.90
CA ILE A 160 1.01 -10.66 -2.05
C ILE A 160 0.72 -10.29 -3.50
N THR A 161 -0.08 -11.14 -4.14
CA THR A 161 -0.56 -10.92 -5.50
C THR A 161 -1.65 -9.82 -5.49
N PRO A 162 -1.62 -8.85 -6.42
CA PRO A 162 -2.65 -7.82 -6.54
C PRO A 162 -3.98 -8.43 -7.04
N ARG A 163 -4.79 -8.92 -6.11
CA ARG A 163 -6.09 -9.53 -6.42
C ARG A 163 -7.19 -8.47 -6.35
N GLN A 164 -8.10 -8.48 -7.32
CA GLN A 164 -9.23 -7.56 -7.37
C GLN A 164 -10.00 -7.56 -6.05
N ASN A 165 -10.42 -6.36 -5.63
CA ASN A 165 -11.27 -6.16 -4.46
C ASN A 165 -10.71 -6.77 -3.16
N SER A 166 -9.39 -6.75 -2.99
CA SER A 166 -8.74 -7.24 -1.78
C SER A 166 -7.98 -6.13 -1.08
N ILE A 167 -8.01 -6.12 0.24
CA ILE A 167 -7.23 -5.21 1.09
C ILE A 167 -6.28 -6.00 1.96
N ILE A 168 -5.07 -5.48 2.18
CA ILE A 168 -4.11 -6.00 3.15
C ILE A 168 -3.73 -4.92 4.15
N PHE A 169 -3.56 -5.30 5.41
CA PHE A 169 -3.07 -4.46 6.50
C PHE A 169 -1.78 -5.04 7.08
N PHE A 170 -0.84 -4.17 7.43
CA PHE A 170 0.43 -4.52 8.10
C PHE A 170 0.95 -3.31 8.88
N GLN A 171 1.95 -3.51 9.74
CA GLN A 171 2.54 -2.40 10.51
C GLN A 171 3.27 -1.44 9.56
N SER A 172 3.12 -0.13 9.73
CA SER A 172 3.78 0.85 8.84
C SER A 172 5.31 0.80 8.89
N SER A 173 5.89 0.33 10.00
CA SER A 173 7.32 0.08 10.14
C SER A 173 7.82 -1.17 9.42
N THR A 174 6.93 -2.01 8.87
CA THR A 174 7.32 -3.21 8.11
C THR A 174 8.06 -2.79 6.85
N LEU A 175 9.24 -3.35 6.63
CA LEU A 175 9.95 -3.21 5.37
C LEU A 175 9.21 -3.95 4.26
N HIS A 176 8.97 -3.27 3.13
CA HIS A 176 8.22 -3.81 2.02
C HIS A 176 8.65 -3.21 0.68
N GLU A 177 8.40 -3.94 -0.42
CA GLU A 177 8.65 -3.46 -1.78
C GLU A 177 7.49 -3.82 -2.72
N ILE A 178 7.39 -3.11 -3.84
CA ILE A 178 6.49 -3.41 -4.94
C ILE A 178 7.35 -3.83 -6.13
N LEU A 179 7.20 -5.10 -6.54
CA LEU A 179 7.88 -5.63 -7.72
C LEU A 179 7.44 -4.91 -9.00
N PRO A 180 8.28 -4.91 -10.06
CA PRO A 180 7.91 -4.32 -11.34
C PRO A 180 6.56 -4.83 -11.86
N VAL A 181 5.72 -3.90 -12.31
CA VAL A 181 4.48 -4.20 -13.03
C VAL A 181 4.82 -4.41 -14.50
N HIS A 182 4.17 -5.38 -15.14
CA HIS A 182 4.22 -5.55 -16.59
C HIS A 182 2.83 -5.33 -17.17
N CYS A 183 2.67 -4.23 -17.92
CA CYS A 183 1.42 -3.77 -18.51
C CYS A 183 1.67 -3.38 -19.98
N PRO A 184 1.70 -4.35 -20.92
CA PRO A 184 2.14 -4.10 -22.30
C PRO A 184 1.39 -3.01 -23.05
N THR A 185 0.15 -2.72 -22.65
CA THR A 185 -0.69 -1.72 -23.32
C THR A 185 -0.24 -0.29 -23.01
N GLY A 186 0.43 -0.06 -21.87
CA GLY A 186 0.80 1.27 -21.38
C GLY A 186 -0.40 2.18 -21.04
N ARG A 187 -1.63 1.71 -21.20
CA ARG A 187 -2.84 2.52 -21.03
C ARG A 187 -3.14 2.71 -19.56
N PHE A 188 -3.64 3.90 -19.19
CA PHE A 188 -3.89 4.22 -17.78
C PHE A 188 -4.91 3.27 -17.16
N GLU A 189 -6.02 2.99 -17.84
CA GLU A 189 -7.08 2.09 -17.36
C GLU A 189 -6.63 0.63 -17.16
N ASP A 190 -5.45 0.28 -17.68
CA ASP A 190 -4.82 -1.03 -17.51
C ASP A 190 -3.78 -1.07 -16.39
N SER A 191 -3.61 0.03 -15.65
CA SER A 191 -2.72 0.07 -14.50
C SER A 191 -3.15 -0.91 -13.40
N ARG A 192 -2.15 -1.33 -12.64
CA ARG A 192 -2.33 -1.87 -11.29
C ARG A 192 -2.69 -0.69 -10.38
N PHE A 193 -3.95 -0.61 -9.96
CA PHE A 193 -4.38 0.42 -9.02
C PHE A 193 -4.36 -0.07 -7.59
N THR A 194 -4.01 0.84 -6.69
CA THR A 194 -4.26 0.67 -5.26
C THR A 194 -4.91 1.89 -4.67
N LEU A 195 -5.85 1.70 -3.74
CA LEU A 195 -6.16 2.72 -2.73
C LEU A 195 -5.38 2.34 -1.48
N ASN A 196 -4.31 3.05 -1.21
CA ASN A 196 -3.42 2.78 -0.08
C ASN A 196 -3.46 3.94 0.91
N GLY A 197 -3.17 3.64 2.17
CA GLY A 197 -3.28 4.63 3.23
C GLY A 197 -2.69 4.19 4.55
N TRP A 198 -2.73 5.10 5.50
CA TRP A 198 -2.07 4.96 6.80
C TRP A 198 -3.03 5.34 7.93
N LEU A 199 -3.04 4.54 8.99
CA LEU A 199 -3.83 4.78 10.20
C LEU A 199 -2.92 5.36 11.27
N HIS A 200 -3.39 6.42 11.92
CA HIS A 200 -2.67 7.10 12.99
C HIS A 200 -3.34 6.89 14.35
N CYS A 201 -2.52 6.86 15.40
CA CYS A 201 -2.93 6.97 16.80
C CYS A 201 -2.69 8.38 17.35
#